data_AF-A0A963FRV5-F1
#
_entry.id   AF-A0A963FRV5-F1
#
_cell.length_a   1.000
_cell.length_b   1.000
_cell.length_c   1.000
_cell.angle_alpha   90.00
_cell.angle_beta   90.00
_cell.angle_gamma   90.00
#
_symmetry.space_group_name_H-M   'P 1'
#
loop_
_entity.id
_entity.type
_entity.pdbx_description
1 polymer ?
#
loop_
_entity_poly.entity_id
_entity_poly.type
_entity_poly.pdbx_seq_one_letter_code
_entity_poly.pdbx_strand_id
1 'polypeptide(L)'
;MGARTRSALAAAWLAAAGSVAVAADPCVLLDTAEVSRSLGVGQVRVLSADPAGLCSFGVGPGRTLMVQVQRRPDNAAAAAFYETFEQSVFAKLTRARGEAGLGSRSVEGLSSEGARMNEAAVLALEGTDTISVRLMAAMGVAPGPKALEGLRNLAALAIERRARARQSFGRCDWVTPGHLDALFGKGTRTVQAMGTSTCIVSSQPGDGVLVIRTGGAPNPRSVAALRERANRSCRSLDLGTLHPGAYASYACPAPGNKAMRVAAVSGETQLTIDYVPGGRAALEADIEPLKPVIRYALDRL
;
A
#
# COMPACT_ATOMS: atom_id res chain seq x y z
N MET A 1 -32.08 -29.25 -2.96
CA MET A 1 -31.06 -30.08 -3.66
C MET A 1 -30.19 -29.16 -4.51
N GLY A 2 -28.85 -29.29 -4.42
CA GLY A 2 -27.85 -28.65 -5.31
C GLY A 2 -27.36 -27.27 -4.83
N ALA A 3 -26.28 -27.15 -4.05
CA ALA A 3 -24.85 -27.19 -4.42
C ALA A 3 -24.39 -25.92 -5.20
N ARG A 4 -23.79 -24.93 -4.53
CA ARG A 4 -22.33 -24.71 -4.30
C ARG A 4 -21.57 -24.14 -5.53
N THR A 5 -21.08 -22.90 -5.40
CA THR A 5 -19.74 -22.39 -5.84
C THR A 5 -19.65 -20.87 -5.52
N ARG A 6 -19.30 -20.44 -4.30
CA ARG A 6 -17.95 -20.21 -3.72
C ARG A 6 -16.99 -19.36 -4.57
N SER A 7 -16.95 -18.07 -4.22
CA SER A 7 -15.80 -17.24 -3.83
C SER A 7 -14.44 -17.46 -4.51
N ALA A 8 -13.86 -16.39 -5.06
CA ALA A 8 -12.41 -16.27 -5.22
C ALA A 8 -11.94 -14.84 -5.48
N LEU A 9 -11.46 -14.12 -4.44
CA LEU A 9 -10.46 -13.05 -4.61
C LEU A 9 -9.46 -13.13 -3.45
N ALA A 10 -8.42 -13.94 -3.67
CA ALA A 10 -7.17 -13.88 -2.93
C ALA A 10 -6.37 -12.72 -3.49
N ALA A 11 -5.91 -11.84 -2.61
CA ALA A 11 -4.80 -10.97 -2.91
C ALA A 11 -3.60 -11.82 -3.35
N ALA A 12 -2.95 -11.39 -4.44
CA ALA A 12 -1.52 -11.59 -4.54
C ALA A 12 -0.87 -10.95 -3.31
N TRP A 13 0.02 -11.61 -2.58
CA TRP A 13 1.46 -11.60 -2.81
C TRP A 13 2.12 -12.63 -1.87
N LEU A 14 2.96 -13.51 -2.42
CA LEU A 14 3.87 -14.39 -1.67
C LEU A 14 5.03 -14.70 -2.62
N ALA A 15 6.24 -14.29 -2.26
CA ALA A 15 7.39 -15.17 -2.09
C ALA A 15 8.62 -14.34 -1.67
N ALA A 16 9.29 -14.85 -0.65
CA ALA A 16 10.46 -14.29 -0.01
C ALA A 16 11.66 -14.16 -0.97
N ALA A 17 12.49 -13.16 -0.71
CA ALA A 17 13.88 -13.13 -1.16
C ALA A 17 14.76 -12.88 0.07
N GLY A 18 15.59 -13.85 0.42
CA GLY A 18 16.79 -13.57 1.18
C GLY A 18 17.73 -12.81 0.25
N SER A 19 18.03 -11.57 0.59
CA SER A 19 19.06 -10.74 -0.02
C SER A 19 19.73 -9.93 1.09
N VAL A 20 21.04 -9.74 0.93
CA VAL A 20 22.01 -9.18 1.88
C VAL A 20 21.45 -7.98 2.65
N ALA A 21 21.60 -8.02 3.98
CA ALA A 21 21.08 -7.02 4.90
C ALA A 21 21.79 -5.68 4.72
N VAL A 22 21.26 -4.84 3.82
CA VAL A 22 21.28 -3.40 4.07
C VAL A 22 20.51 -3.21 5.37
N ALA A 23 21.14 -2.63 6.39
CA ALA A 23 20.44 -2.32 7.64
C ALA A 23 19.24 -1.44 7.27
N ALA A 24 18.04 -2.02 7.33
CA ALA A 24 16.83 -1.27 7.04
C ALA A 24 16.78 -0.09 8.01
N ASP A 25 16.48 1.10 7.49
CA ASP A 25 16.34 2.29 8.31
C ASP A 25 15.43 1.99 9.51
N PRO A 26 15.70 2.58 10.69
CA PRO A 26 14.82 2.40 11.84
C PRO A 26 13.43 2.95 11.50
N CYS A 27 12.40 2.19 11.84
CA CYS A 27 11.04 2.65 11.67
C CYS A 27 10.74 3.81 12.64
N VAL A 28 10.24 4.93 12.10
CA VAL A 28 9.96 6.15 12.88
C VAL A 28 8.76 6.01 13.82
N LEU A 29 7.91 5.01 13.60
CA LEU A 29 6.68 4.77 14.34
C LEU A 29 6.86 3.77 15.49
N LEU A 30 7.63 2.69 15.25
CA LEU A 30 7.75 1.56 16.18
C LEU A 30 9.15 0.96 16.11
N ASP A 31 9.64 0.43 17.21
CA ASP A 31 10.87 -0.38 17.22
C ASP A 31 10.57 -1.89 17.25
N THR A 32 11.60 -2.71 17.02
CA THR A 32 11.48 -4.17 16.98
C THR A 32 11.15 -4.78 18.34
N ALA A 33 11.56 -4.15 19.45
CA ALA A 33 11.30 -4.61 20.80
C ALA A 33 9.84 -4.38 21.20
N GLU A 34 9.25 -3.26 20.78
CA GLU A 34 7.82 -2.97 20.95
C GLU A 34 6.97 -3.94 20.16
N VAL A 35 7.29 -4.16 18.88
CA VAL A 35 6.60 -5.16 18.07
C VAL A 35 6.71 -6.55 18.68
N SER A 36 7.90 -6.93 19.17
CA SER A 36 8.15 -8.20 19.84
C SER A 36 7.28 -8.36 21.09
N ARG A 37 7.27 -7.35 21.98
CA ARG A 37 6.49 -7.36 23.22
C ARG A 37 4.98 -7.37 22.96
N SER A 38 4.48 -6.47 22.11
CA SER A 38 3.04 -6.34 21.86
C SER A 38 2.45 -7.57 21.18
N LEU A 39 3.20 -8.24 20.30
CA LEU A 39 2.72 -9.46 19.62
C LEU A 39 3.12 -10.76 20.34
N GLY A 40 3.94 -10.69 21.39
CA GLY A 40 4.46 -11.88 22.09
C GLY A 40 5.32 -12.78 21.19
N VAL A 41 6.17 -12.21 20.33
CA VAL A 41 7.00 -12.95 19.38
C VAL A 41 8.49 -12.68 19.59
N GLY A 42 9.32 -13.72 19.57
CA GLY A 42 10.75 -13.60 19.89
C GLY A 42 11.67 -13.11 18.77
N GLN A 43 11.23 -13.16 17.51
CA GLN A 43 12.03 -12.73 16.36
C GLN A 43 11.27 -11.68 15.54
N VAL A 44 11.76 -10.44 15.60
CA VAL A 44 11.28 -9.32 14.80
C VAL A 44 12.44 -8.69 14.07
N ARG A 45 12.27 -8.45 12.77
CA ARG A 45 13.22 -7.68 11.96
C ARG A 45 12.47 -6.65 11.13
N VAL A 46 13.06 -5.47 10.96
CA VAL A 46 12.58 -4.51 9.96
C VAL A 46 12.89 -5.09 8.58
N LEU A 47 11.88 -5.15 7.73
CA LEU A 47 12.02 -5.54 6.32
C LEU A 47 12.18 -4.29 5.43
N SER A 48 11.42 -3.25 5.75
CA SER A 48 11.56 -1.92 5.15
C SER A 48 11.03 -0.86 6.09
N ALA A 49 11.58 0.34 6.01
CA ALA A 49 11.05 1.52 6.66
C ALA A 49 11.21 2.73 5.75
N ASP A 50 10.21 3.60 5.74
CA ASP A 50 10.24 4.88 5.08
C ASP A 50 10.08 6.00 6.14
N PRO A 51 10.90 7.07 6.09
CA PRO A 51 10.77 8.22 6.98
C PRO A 51 9.38 8.87 6.99
N ALA A 52 8.58 8.66 5.96
CA ALA A 52 7.19 9.08 5.85
C ALA A 52 6.22 8.30 6.74
N GLY A 53 6.71 7.31 7.49
CA GLY A 53 5.90 6.52 8.40
C GLY A 53 5.22 5.33 7.72
N LEU A 54 5.88 4.68 6.76
CA LEU A 54 5.49 3.34 6.29
C LEU A 54 6.59 2.34 6.70
N CYS A 55 6.23 1.34 7.48
CA CYS A 55 7.17 0.34 7.96
C CYS A 55 6.62 -1.07 7.74
N SER A 56 7.50 -2.01 7.43
CA SER A 56 7.19 -3.44 7.40
C SER A 56 8.17 -4.24 8.24
N PHE A 57 7.66 -5.20 8.98
CA PHE A 57 8.43 -6.05 9.88
C PHE A 57 8.13 -7.53 9.60
N GLY A 58 9.16 -8.36 9.63
CA GLY A 58 9.01 -9.81 9.68
C GLY A 58 8.86 -10.22 11.13
N VAL A 59 7.74 -10.87 11.48
CA VAL A 59 7.37 -11.21 12.87
C VAL A 59 7.28 -12.74 13.06
N GLY A 60 8.26 -13.44 12.49
CA GLY A 60 8.34 -14.90 12.42
C GLY A 60 7.99 -15.47 11.03
N PRO A 61 8.02 -16.81 10.88
CA PRO A 61 7.84 -17.47 9.59
C PRO A 61 6.50 -17.12 8.92
N GLY A 62 6.56 -16.57 7.71
CA GLY A 62 5.37 -16.27 6.90
C GLY A 62 4.44 -15.20 7.47
N ARG A 63 4.89 -14.40 8.46
CA ARG A 63 4.10 -13.31 9.05
C ARG A 63 4.79 -11.96 8.86
N THR A 64 4.02 -11.00 8.37
CA THR A 64 4.48 -9.62 8.15
C THR A 64 3.56 -8.67 8.88
N LEU A 65 4.13 -7.77 9.69
CA LEU A 65 3.44 -6.63 10.24
C LEU A 65 3.71 -5.42 9.34
N MET A 66 2.68 -4.68 8.95
CA MET A 66 2.80 -3.39 8.29
C MET A 66 2.19 -2.31 9.17
N VAL A 67 2.88 -1.18 9.29
CA VAL A 67 2.41 -0.01 10.02
C VAL A 67 2.56 1.21 9.13
N GLN A 68 1.49 2.00 9.01
CA GLN A 68 1.47 3.17 8.15
C GLN A 68 0.73 4.34 8.81
N VAL A 69 1.30 5.54 8.71
CA VAL A 69 0.58 6.81 8.92
C VAL A 69 0.35 7.47 7.57
N GLN A 70 -0.85 8.00 7.34
CA GLN A 70 -1.17 8.84 6.19
C GLN A 70 -1.79 10.14 6.66
N ARG A 71 -1.08 11.26 6.47
CA ARG A 71 -1.61 12.60 6.73
C ARG A 71 -2.45 13.07 5.56
N ARG A 72 -3.50 13.83 5.82
CA ARG A 72 -4.27 14.54 4.80
C ARG A 72 -4.21 16.05 5.03
N PRO A 73 -4.52 16.88 4.03
CA PRO A 73 -4.43 18.34 4.16
C PRO A 73 -5.31 18.91 5.27
N ASP A 74 -6.45 18.27 5.54
CA ASP A 74 -7.41 18.67 6.55
C ASP A 74 -8.18 17.45 7.11
N ASN A 75 -8.99 17.70 8.15
CA ASN A 75 -9.77 16.66 8.83
C ASN A 75 -10.85 16.02 7.94
N ALA A 76 -11.44 16.78 7.00
CA ALA A 76 -12.47 16.25 6.12
C ALA A 76 -11.87 15.27 5.11
N ALA A 77 -10.72 15.61 4.53
CA ALA A 77 -9.95 14.73 3.66
C ALA A 77 -9.43 13.48 4.41
N ALA A 78 -9.04 13.62 5.69
CA ALA A 78 -8.68 12.50 6.55
C ALA A 78 -9.85 11.57 6.83
N ALA A 79 -11.02 12.11 7.17
CA ALA A 79 -12.24 11.34 7.38
C ALA A 79 -12.68 10.58 6.12
N ALA A 80 -12.70 11.23 4.96
CA ALA A 80 -13.05 10.60 3.69
C ALA A 80 -12.07 9.46 3.31
N PHE A 81 -10.77 9.66 3.57
CA PHE A 81 -9.77 8.61 3.36
C PHE A 81 -9.97 7.43 4.31
N TYR A 82 -10.18 7.70 5.61
CA TYR A 82 -10.48 6.68 6.62
C TYR A 82 -11.70 5.85 6.21
N GLU A 83 -12.80 6.48 5.82
CA GLU A 83 -14.03 5.81 5.40
C GLU A 83 -13.83 4.93 4.17
N THR A 84 -13.05 5.40 3.20
CA THR A 84 -12.67 4.59 2.03
C THR A 84 -11.88 3.36 2.44
N PHE A 85 -10.94 3.49 3.38
CA PHE A 85 -10.12 2.38 3.86
C PHE A 85 -10.93 1.38 4.68
N GLU A 86 -11.83 1.87 5.53
CA GLU A 86 -12.79 1.08 6.30
C GLU A 86 -13.69 0.26 5.37
N GLN A 87 -14.31 0.89 4.38
CA GLN A 87 -15.24 0.25 3.45
C GLN A 87 -14.57 -0.71 2.46
N SER A 88 -13.26 -0.61 2.26
CA SER A 88 -12.53 -1.44 1.28
C SER A 88 -11.75 -2.59 1.93
N VAL A 89 -10.90 -2.28 2.90
CA VAL A 89 -10.01 -3.25 3.56
C VAL A 89 -10.71 -3.92 4.72
N PHE A 90 -11.37 -3.15 5.59
CA PHE A 90 -11.97 -3.66 6.82
C PHE A 90 -13.34 -4.29 6.62
N ALA A 91 -14.09 -3.89 5.58
CA ALA A 91 -15.35 -4.55 5.22
C ALA A 91 -15.21 -6.05 4.94
N LYS A 92 -13.99 -6.54 4.66
CA LYS A 92 -13.69 -7.96 4.43
C LYS A 92 -13.29 -8.71 5.70
N LEU A 93 -13.05 -7.99 6.80
CA LEU A 93 -12.64 -8.55 8.08
C LEU A 93 -13.88 -8.79 8.95
N THR A 94 -13.91 -9.94 9.60
CA THR A 94 -14.95 -10.32 10.56
C THR A 94 -14.67 -9.59 11.87
N ARG A 95 -15.70 -8.93 12.41
CA ARG A 95 -15.68 -8.12 13.66
C ARG A 95 -15.03 -6.74 13.56
N ALA A 96 -15.58 -5.89 12.69
CA ALA A 96 -15.48 -4.44 12.83
C ALA A 96 -16.29 -3.98 14.06
N ARG A 97 -15.64 -3.83 15.22
CA ARG A 97 -16.15 -3.00 16.32
C ARG A 97 -15.12 -1.91 16.58
N GLY A 98 -15.55 -0.65 16.58
CA GLY A 98 -14.71 0.43 17.07
C GLY A 98 -14.54 0.28 18.58
N GLU A 99 -13.31 0.31 19.06
CA GLU A 99 -13.03 0.35 20.49
C GLU A 99 -12.87 1.82 20.90
N ALA A 100 -13.47 2.19 22.04
CA ALA A 100 -13.25 3.51 22.61
C ALA A 100 -11.78 3.64 23.05
N GLY A 101 -11.13 4.74 22.69
CA GLY A 101 -9.78 5.09 23.18
C GLY A 101 -8.64 5.04 22.17
N LEU A 102 -8.88 4.59 20.92
CA LEU A 102 -7.90 4.69 19.83
C LEU A 102 -8.29 5.78 18.84
N GLY A 103 -7.65 6.94 18.96
CA GLY A 103 -7.93 8.12 18.14
C GLY A 103 -9.36 8.65 18.32
N SER A 104 -9.80 9.50 17.39
CA SER A 104 -11.17 10.01 17.33
C SER A 104 -12.16 8.99 16.75
N ARG A 105 -11.68 8.10 15.88
CA ARG A 105 -12.41 6.95 15.34
C ARG A 105 -11.44 5.78 15.18
N SER A 106 -11.91 4.56 15.41
CA SER A 106 -11.16 3.36 15.07
C SER A 106 -12.07 2.24 14.61
N VAL A 107 -11.48 1.34 13.84
CA VAL A 107 -12.06 0.05 13.46
C VAL A 107 -10.95 -0.98 13.47
N GLU A 108 -11.28 -2.17 13.92
CA GLU A 108 -10.38 -3.31 13.89
C GLU A 108 -11.07 -4.49 13.22
N GLY A 109 -10.31 -5.51 12.84
CA GLY A 109 -10.93 -6.68 12.27
C GLY A 109 -9.98 -7.84 12.13
N LEU A 110 -10.56 -9.03 12.06
CA LEU A 110 -9.85 -10.28 11.84
C LEU A 110 -10.41 -10.97 10.59
N SER A 111 -9.56 -11.55 9.75
CA SER A 111 -10.04 -12.45 8.70
C SER A 111 -10.87 -13.58 9.31
N SER A 112 -11.91 -14.01 8.59
CA SER A 112 -12.62 -15.23 8.95
C SER A 112 -11.68 -16.45 8.86
N GLU A 113 -11.96 -17.46 9.68
CA GLU A 113 -11.22 -18.72 9.64
C GLU A 113 -11.29 -19.34 8.23
N GLY A 114 -10.15 -19.78 7.70
CA GLY A 114 -10.05 -20.34 6.35
C GLY A 114 -10.04 -19.30 5.22
N ALA A 115 -9.94 -18.00 5.54
CA ALA A 115 -9.71 -16.97 4.53
C ALA A 115 -8.39 -17.21 3.77
N ARG A 116 -8.39 -16.89 2.47
CA ARG A 116 -7.21 -17.00 1.60
C ARG A 116 -6.05 -16.08 2.05
N MET A 117 -6.34 -15.01 2.77
CA MET A 117 -5.35 -14.26 3.54
C MET A 117 -5.85 -14.12 4.97
N ASN A 118 -5.00 -14.54 5.90
CA ASN A 118 -5.23 -14.42 7.32
C ASN A 118 -4.66 -13.09 7.79
N GLU A 119 -5.54 -12.16 8.13
CA GLU A 119 -5.19 -10.79 8.48
C GLU A 119 -5.83 -10.41 9.81
N ALA A 120 -5.08 -9.67 10.62
CA ALA A 120 -5.63 -8.88 11.72
C ALA A 120 -5.22 -7.43 11.48
N ALA A 121 -6.14 -6.49 11.66
CA ALA A 121 -5.86 -5.10 11.36
C ALA A 121 -6.53 -4.17 12.37
N VAL A 122 -5.90 -3.02 12.57
CA VAL A 122 -6.45 -1.85 13.28
C VAL A 122 -6.25 -0.64 12.37
N LEU A 123 -7.30 0.16 12.22
CA LEU A 123 -7.32 1.44 11.54
C LEU A 123 -7.82 2.49 12.52
N ALA A 124 -7.12 3.61 12.64
CA ALA A 124 -7.50 4.72 13.50
C ALA A 124 -7.41 6.04 12.73
N LEU A 125 -8.31 6.97 13.07
CA LEU A 125 -8.28 8.35 12.64
C LEU A 125 -7.91 9.23 13.84
N GLU A 126 -6.96 10.13 13.67
CA GLU A 126 -6.55 11.08 14.69
C GLU A 126 -6.20 12.43 14.04
N GLY A 127 -7.08 13.42 14.20
CA GLY A 127 -6.97 14.71 13.51
C GLY A 127 -6.89 14.53 11.98
N THR A 128 -5.79 14.98 11.38
CA THR A 128 -5.53 14.86 9.95
C THR A 128 -4.87 13.53 9.54
N ASP A 129 -4.59 12.64 10.48
CA ASP A 129 -3.78 11.44 10.26
C ASP A 129 -4.64 10.17 10.33
N THR A 130 -4.49 9.28 9.36
CA THR A 130 -5.00 7.91 9.39
C THR A 130 -3.85 6.95 9.70
N ILE A 131 -4.01 6.09 10.70
CA ILE A 131 -3.02 5.13 11.15
C ILE A 131 -3.55 3.73 10.84
N SER A 132 -2.76 2.90 10.14
CA SER A 132 -3.10 1.50 9.90
C SER A 132 -1.99 0.59 10.44
N VAL A 133 -2.40 -0.47 11.15
CA VAL A 133 -1.53 -1.52 11.68
C VAL A 133 -2.10 -2.85 11.25
N ARG A 134 -1.36 -3.62 10.45
CA ARG A 134 -1.87 -4.83 9.77
C ARG A 134 -0.91 -5.98 9.94
N LEU A 135 -1.35 -7.06 10.58
CA LEU A 135 -0.64 -8.33 10.65
C LEU A 135 -1.17 -9.26 9.58
N MET A 136 -0.34 -9.57 8.59
CA MET A 136 -0.62 -10.52 7.54
C MET A 136 0.11 -11.83 7.80
N ALA A 137 -0.58 -12.95 7.64
CA ALA A 137 -0.03 -14.27 7.81
C ALA A 137 -0.30 -15.15 6.57
N ALA A 138 0.60 -16.09 6.33
CA ALA A 138 0.43 -17.12 5.31
C ALA A 138 -0.85 -17.96 5.54
N MET A 139 -1.34 -18.58 4.48
CA MET A 139 -2.52 -19.46 4.52
C MET A 139 -2.37 -20.52 5.63
N GLY A 140 -3.44 -20.72 6.40
CA GLY A 140 -3.49 -21.70 7.50
C GLY A 140 -2.98 -21.19 8.86
N VAL A 141 -2.36 -20.01 8.92
CA VAL A 141 -1.95 -19.38 10.19
C VAL A 141 -2.86 -18.19 10.47
N ALA A 142 -4.01 -18.41 11.11
CA ALA A 142 -4.94 -17.33 11.44
C ALA A 142 -4.42 -16.53 12.64
N PRO A 143 -4.32 -15.18 12.57
CA PRO A 143 -4.13 -14.38 13.77
C PRO A 143 -5.34 -14.58 14.68
N GLY A 144 -5.12 -14.86 15.97
CA GLY A 144 -6.21 -15.01 16.95
C GLY A 144 -6.60 -13.67 17.58
N PRO A 145 -7.60 -13.63 18.46
CA PRO A 145 -8.01 -12.41 19.18
C PRO A 145 -6.87 -11.70 19.93
N LYS A 146 -5.90 -12.46 20.47
CA LYS A 146 -4.69 -11.90 21.12
C LYS A 146 -3.83 -11.05 20.17
N ALA A 147 -3.89 -11.31 18.86
CA ALA A 147 -3.20 -10.48 17.89
C ALA A 147 -3.82 -9.08 17.81
N LEU A 148 -5.15 -8.95 17.92
CA LEU A 148 -5.82 -7.64 17.89
C LEU A 148 -5.39 -6.77 19.06
N GLU A 149 -5.35 -7.32 20.28
CA GLU A 149 -4.84 -6.59 21.46
C GLU A 149 -3.41 -6.06 21.24
N GLY A 150 -2.53 -6.91 20.70
CA GLY A 150 -1.17 -6.49 20.33
C GLY A 150 -1.16 -5.38 19.28
N LEU A 151 -2.02 -5.47 18.26
CA LEU A 151 -2.12 -4.45 17.21
C LEU A 151 -2.70 -3.13 17.73
N ARG A 152 -3.62 -3.15 18.71
CA ARG A 152 -4.13 -1.95 19.37
C ARG A 152 -3.03 -1.23 20.12
N ASN A 153 -2.22 -1.97 20.89
CA ASN A 153 -1.08 -1.40 21.60
C ASN A 153 -0.09 -0.75 20.63
N LEU A 154 0.19 -1.41 19.51
CA LEU A 154 1.05 -0.84 18.46
C LEU A 154 0.40 0.36 17.76
N ALA A 155 -0.92 0.36 17.56
CA ALA A 155 -1.65 1.49 17.00
C ALA A 155 -1.59 2.71 17.93
N ALA A 156 -1.75 2.54 19.24
CA ALA A 156 -1.60 3.61 20.22
C ALA A 156 -0.19 4.24 20.15
N LEU A 157 0.87 3.41 20.16
CA LEU A 157 2.25 3.90 20.02
C LEU A 157 2.48 4.63 18.69
N ALA A 158 1.94 4.10 17.59
CA ALA A 158 2.04 4.74 16.27
C ALA A 158 1.28 6.08 16.23
N ILE A 159 0.12 6.19 16.89
CA ILE A 159 -0.63 7.44 17.03
C ILE A 159 0.19 8.47 17.80
N GLU A 160 0.78 8.11 18.94
CA GLU A 160 1.63 9.00 19.75
C GLU A 160 2.83 9.53 18.94
N ARG A 161 3.36 8.70 18.04
CA ARG A 161 4.58 8.99 17.27
C ARG A 161 4.32 9.47 15.85
N ARG A 162 3.07 9.63 15.44
CA ARG A 162 2.69 10.03 14.07
C ARG A 162 3.37 11.30 13.58
N ALA A 163 3.69 12.23 14.50
CA ALA A 163 4.39 13.47 14.18
C ALA A 163 5.85 13.25 13.71
N ARG A 164 6.45 12.08 13.97
CA ARG A 164 7.79 11.72 13.49
C ARG A 164 7.81 11.36 12.01
N ALA A 165 6.65 11.05 11.43
CA ALA A 165 6.52 10.77 10.01
C ALA A 165 6.73 12.04 9.17
N ARG A 166 7.72 12.00 8.27
CA ARG A 166 8.08 13.10 7.37
C ARG A 166 7.21 13.04 6.11
N GLN A 167 6.06 13.69 6.17
CA GLN A 167 5.16 13.85 5.03
C GLN A 167 5.04 15.34 4.69
N SER A 168 5.06 15.66 3.39
CA SER A 168 4.91 17.03 2.91
C SER A 168 3.86 17.11 1.81
N PHE A 169 3.23 18.27 1.68
CA PHE A 169 2.24 18.54 0.65
C PHE A 169 2.79 19.54 -0.38
N GLY A 170 2.23 19.50 -1.59
CA GLY A 170 2.43 20.52 -2.63
C GLY A 170 3.54 20.23 -3.65
N ARG A 171 4.49 19.34 -3.35
CA ARG A 171 5.55 18.95 -4.31
C ARG A 171 5.78 17.45 -4.32
N CYS A 172 6.14 16.94 -5.50
CA CYS A 172 6.52 15.56 -5.73
C CYS A 172 7.57 15.53 -6.82
N ASP A 173 8.78 15.06 -6.52
CA ASP A 173 9.90 15.14 -7.47
C ASP A 173 9.75 14.16 -8.65
N TRP A 174 8.83 13.20 -8.54
CA TRP A 174 8.54 12.15 -9.52
C TRP A 174 7.55 12.57 -10.62
N VAL A 175 6.89 13.72 -10.50
CA VAL A 175 5.96 14.27 -11.51
C VAL A 175 6.03 15.78 -11.58
N THR A 176 5.75 16.33 -12.76
CA THR A 176 5.62 17.79 -12.95
C THR A 176 4.15 18.21 -12.91
N PRO A 177 3.84 19.49 -12.63
CA PRO A 177 2.48 20.00 -12.77
C PRO A 177 1.88 19.77 -14.16
N GLY A 178 2.68 19.92 -15.23
CA GLY A 178 2.23 19.69 -16.60
C GLY A 178 1.86 18.22 -16.89
N HIS A 179 2.56 17.26 -16.28
CA HIS A 179 2.16 15.86 -16.34
C HIS A 179 0.79 15.63 -15.71
N LEU A 180 0.55 16.25 -14.56
CA LEU A 180 -0.71 16.12 -13.86
C LEU A 180 -1.86 16.82 -14.59
N ASP A 181 -1.58 17.93 -15.29
CA ASP A 181 -2.53 18.60 -16.20
C ASP A 181 -2.94 17.68 -17.35
N ALA A 182 -1.98 16.97 -17.95
CA ALA A 182 -2.25 16.05 -19.04
C ALA A 182 -3.07 14.83 -18.59
N LEU A 183 -2.83 14.31 -17.39
CA LEU A 183 -3.53 13.12 -16.87
C LEU A 183 -4.92 13.41 -16.33
N PHE A 184 -5.05 14.47 -15.54
CA PHE A 184 -6.29 14.74 -14.78
C PHE A 184 -7.08 15.94 -15.32
N GLY A 185 -6.60 16.62 -16.35
CA GLY A 185 -7.14 17.90 -16.79
C GLY A 185 -6.84 19.02 -15.78
N LYS A 186 -7.19 20.26 -16.10
CA LYS A 186 -7.01 21.40 -15.18
C LYS A 186 -7.99 21.29 -14.00
N GLY A 187 -7.49 21.41 -12.78
CA GLY A 187 -8.32 21.29 -11.57
C GLY A 187 -7.48 21.32 -10.29
N THR A 188 -8.15 21.25 -9.14
CA THR A 188 -7.48 21.21 -7.83
C THR A 188 -6.84 19.85 -7.65
N ARG A 189 -5.58 19.83 -7.19
CA ARG A 189 -4.85 18.59 -6.89
C ARG A 189 -4.28 18.66 -5.51
N THR A 190 -4.39 17.55 -4.80
CA THR A 190 -3.57 17.30 -3.62
C THR A 190 -2.37 16.50 -4.07
N VAL A 191 -1.18 17.07 -3.94
CA VAL A 191 0.10 16.37 -4.10
C VAL A 191 0.65 16.12 -2.71
N GLN A 192 0.92 14.87 -2.38
CA GLN A 192 1.45 14.43 -1.11
C GLN A 192 2.73 13.62 -1.35
N ALA A 193 3.86 14.13 -0.88
CA ALA A 193 5.09 13.36 -0.78
C ALA A 193 5.08 12.57 0.53
N MET A 194 5.12 11.25 0.40
CA MET A 194 5.39 10.34 1.49
C MET A 194 6.87 10.00 1.44
N GLY A 195 7.70 10.95 1.92
CA GLY A 195 9.15 10.79 1.93
C GLY A 195 9.76 10.99 0.55
N THR A 196 10.97 10.45 0.34
CA THR A 196 11.67 10.53 -0.95
C THR A 196 11.19 9.46 -1.93
N SER A 197 10.65 8.35 -1.43
CA SER A 197 10.38 7.16 -2.23
C SER A 197 8.95 7.11 -2.77
N THR A 198 8.00 7.80 -2.14
CA THR A 198 6.58 7.63 -2.44
C THR A 198 5.89 8.98 -2.60
N CYS A 199 5.02 9.05 -3.59
CA CYS A 199 4.23 10.22 -3.88
C CYS A 199 2.81 9.83 -4.26
N ILE A 200 1.83 10.54 -3.72
CA ILE A 200 0.41 10.35 -3.98
C ILE A 200 -0.15 11.66 -4.52
N VAL A 201 -0.81 11.60 -5.66
CA VAL A 201 -1.56 12.70 -6.23
C VAL A 201 -3.03 12.29 -6.32
N SER A 202 -3.92 13.13 -5.81
CA SER A 202 -5.36 12.98 -5.99
C SER A 202 -5.95 14.23 -6.64
N SER A 203 -6.82 14.05 -7.63
CA SER A 203 -7.47 15.14 -8.35
C SER A 203 -8.92 15.35 -7.92
N GLN A 204 -9.33 16.62 -7.85
CA GLN A 204 -10.73 17.01 -7.72
C GLN A 204 -11.09 18.10 -8.75
N PRO A 205 -12.29 18.06 -9.35
CA PRO A 205 -13.26 16.96 -9.29
C PRO A 205 -12.79 15.70 -10.02
N GLY A 206 -13.41 14.54 -9.74
CA GLY A 206 -13.23 13.32 -10.54
C GLY A 206 -12.51 12.16 -9.86
N ASP A 207 -11.95 12.31 -8.66
CA ASP A 207 -11.39 11.20 -7.86
C ASP A 207 -10.28 10.40 -8.57
N GLY A 208 -9.52 11.07 -9.45
CA GLY A 208 -8.34 10.50 -10.07
C GLY A 208 -7.21 10.35 -9.06
N VAL A 209 -6.44 9.27 -9.16
CA VAL A 209 -5.33 8.98 -8.25
C VAL A 209 -4.10 8.54 -9.04
N LEU A 210 -2.95 9.09 -8.69
CA LEU A 210 -1.64 8.64 -9.17
C LEU A 210 -0.75 8.39 -7.96
N VAL A 211 -0.24 7.17 -7.81
CA VAL A 211 0.73 6.81 -6.78
C VAL A 211 2.02 6.40 -7.46
N ILE A 212 3.13 7.07 -7.13
CA ILE A 212 4.46 6.74 -7.63
C ILE A 212 5.29 6.27 -6.45
N ARG A 213 5.96 5.12 -6.60
CA ARG A 213 6.77 4.49 -5.57
C ARG A 213 8.08 4.00 -6.15
N THR A 214 9.16 4.29 -5.45
CA THR A 214 10.48 3.68 -5.67
C THR A 214 10.86 2.84 -4.46
N GLY A 215 11.63 1.79 -4.67
CA GLY A 215 12.16 0.96 -3.59
C GLY A 215 13.25 0.03 -4.11
N GLY A 216 13.85 -0.75 -3.21
CA GLY A 216 14.85 -1.75 -3.60
C GLY A 216 14.27 -2.75 -4.61
N ALA A 217 15.04 -3.04 -5.66
CA ALA A 217 14.65 -3.94 -6.72
C ALA A 217 14.41 -5.35 -6.15
N PRO A 218 13.28 -5.99 -6.49
CA PRO A 218 13.13 -7.42 -6.26
C PRO A 218 14.18 -8.16 -7.10
N ASN A 219 14.59 -9.33 -6.64
CA ASN A 219 15.46 -10.17 -7.47
C ASN A 219 14.78 -10.48 -8.84
N PRO A 220 15.55 -10.75 -9.91
CA PRO A 220 14.99 -10.93 -11.25
C PRO A 220 13.92 -12.04 -11.36
N ARG A 221 14.04 -13.12 -10.57
CA ARG A 221 13.01 -14.18 -10.53
C ARG A 221 11.70 -13.68 -9.95
N SER A 222 11.75 -12.84 -8.91
CA SER A 222 10.58 -12.18 -8.34
C SER A 222 9.93 -11.24 -9.35
N VAL A 223 10.70 -10.45 -10.11
CA VAL A 223 10.14 -9.59 -11.18
C VAL A 223 9.40 -10.42 -12.23
N ALA A 224 10.01 -11.49 -12.72
CA ALA A 224 9.39 -12.39 -13.70
C ALA A 224 8.09 -13.04 -13.15
N ALA A 225 8.12 -13.53 -11.91
CA ALA A 225 6.97 -14.13 -11.25
C ALA A 225 5.83 -13.12 -11.04
N LEU A 226 6.15 -11.85 -10.77
CA LEU A 226 5.16 -10.77 -10.62
C LEU A 226 4.50 -10.41 -11.95
N ARG A 227 5.30 -10.30 -13.01
CA ARG A 227 4.77 -10.09 -14.37
C ARG A 227 3.86 -11.25 -14.78
N GLU A 228 4.32 -12.48 -14.61
CA GLU A 228 3.51 -13.68 -14.91
C GLU A 228 2.21 -13.71 -14.09
N ARG A 229 2.28 -13.35 -12.81
CA ARG A 229 1.10 -13.27 -11.95
C ARG A 229 0.13 -12.18 -12.38
N ALA A 230 0.62 -11.00 -12.77
CA ALA A 230 -0.20 -9.94 -13.31
C ALA A 230 -0.90 -10.41 -14.61
N ASN A 231 -0.17 -11.08 -15.51
CA ASN A 231 -0.70 -11.56 -16.79
C ASN A 231 -1.79 -12.63 -16.64
N ARG A 232 -1.82 -13.39 -15.54
CA ARG A 232 -2.87 -14.38 -15.28
C ARG A 232 -4.24 -13.78 -15.00
N SER A 233 -4.30 -12.51 -14.60
CA SER A 233 -5.55 -11.91 -14.12
C SER A 233 -5.79 -10.52 -14.71
N CYS A 234 -4.79 -9.85 -15.26
CA CYS A 234 -4.93 -8.54 -15.86
C CYS A 234 -4.48 -8.60 -17.32
N ARG A 235 -4.93 -7.65 -18.12
CA ARG A 235 -4.25 -7.38 -19.39
C ARG A 235 -2.88 -6.80 -19.09
N SER A 236 -1.89 -7.15 -19.90
CA SER A 236 -0.54 -6.57 -19.79
C SER A 236 -0.06 -6.06 -21.13
N LEU A 237 0.63 -4.93 -21.08
CA LEU A 237 1.29 -4.30 -22.21
C LEU A 237 2.79 -4.22 -21.90
N ASP A 238 3.61 -4.67 -22.84
CA ASP A 238 5.06 -4.49 -22.76
C ASP A 238 5.42 -3.04 -23.07
N LEU A 239 6.26 -2.45 -22.22
CA LEU A 239 6.74 -1.07 -22.36
C LEU A 239 8.25 -1.04 -22.58
N GLY A 240 8.81 -2.07 -23.23
CA GLY A 240 10.24 -2.21 -23.50
C GLY A 240 10.84 -1.05 -24.30
N THR A 241 10.01 -0.35 -25.09
CA THR A 241 10.40 0.88 -25.81
C THR A 241 10.61 2.09 -24.89
N LEU A 242 10.11 2.05 -23.66
CA LEU A 242 10.38 3.05 -22.61
C LEU A 242 11.58 2.65 -21.76
N HIS A 243 11.63 1.38 -21.35
CA HIS A 243 12.73 0.83 -20.56
C HIS A 243 12.74 -0.70 -20.65
N PRO A 244 13.92 -1.35 -20.75
CA PRO A 244 14.01 -2.81 -20.75
C PRO A 244 13.26 -3.44 -19.56
N GLY A 245 12.38 -4.38 -19.84
CA GLY A 245 11.61 -5.09 -18.81
C GLY A 245 10.48 -4.29 -18.15
N ALA A 246 10.23 -3.05 -18.57
CA ALA A 246 9.06 -2.30 -18.11
C ALA A 246 7.77 -2.88 -18.68
N TYR A 247 6.72 -2.90 -17.88
CA TYR A 247 5.40 -3.37 -18.30
C TYR A 247 4.30 -2.61 -17.59
N ALA A 248 3.12 -2.60 -18.20
CA ALA A 248 1.88 -2.19 -17.56
C ALA A 248 0.94 -3.37 -17.38
N SER A 249 0.09 -3.29 -16.36
CA SER A 249 -1.05 -4.18 -16.14
C SER A 249 -2.31 -3.36 -15.85
N TYR A 250 -3.41 -3.66 -16.53
CA TYR A 250 -4.69 -2.93 -16.42
C TYR A 250 -5.88 -3.88 -16.67
N ALA A 251 -7.11 -3.38 -16.51
CA ALA A 251 -8.34 -4.16 -16.68
C ALA A 251 -8.35 -5.47 -15.86
N CYS A 252 -7.83 -5.42 -14.64
CA CYS A 252 -7.85 -6.54 -13.70
C CYS A 252 -9.29 -6.83 -13.23
N PRO A 253 -9.58 -8.01 -12.65
CA PRO A 253 -10.76 -8.23 -11.84
C PRO A 253 -10.81 -7.30 -10.64
N ALA A 254 -12.01 -7.10 -10.09
CA ALA A 254 -12.18 -6.36 -8.84
C ALA A 254 -11.28 -6.93 -7.72
N PRO A 255 -10.84 -6.12 -6.73
CA PRO A 255 -11.05 -4.69 -6.62
C PRO A 255 -10.04 -3.84 -7.42
N GLY A 256 -9.06 -4.46 -8.09
CA GLY A 256 -8.04 -3.77 -8.90
C GLY A 256 -8.51 -3.31 -10.27
N ASN A 257 -9.78 -3.55 -10.60
CA ASN A 257 -10.36 -3.32 -11.93
C ASN A 257 -10.36 -1.86 -12.39
N LYS A 258 -10.13 -0.92 -11.47
CA LYS A 258 -10.07 0.50 -11.82
C LYS A 258 -8.66 1.02 -12.08
N ALA A 259 -7.62 0.31 -11.63
CA ALA A 259 -6.25 0.81 -11.67
C ALA A 259 -5.44 0.22 -12.83
N MET A 260 -4.50 1.01 -13.31
CA MET A 260 -3.37 0.58 -14.12
C MET A 260 -2.11 0.63 -13.25
N ARG A 261 -1.32 -0.44 -13.28
CA ARG A 261 0.00 -0.47 -12.65
C ARG A 261 1.08 -0.55 -13.71
N VAL A 262 2.02 0.37 -13.67
CA VAL A 262 3.29 0.29 -14.39
C VAL A 262 4.37 -0.16 -13.43
N ALA A 263 5.23 -1.07 -13.86
CA ALA A 263 6.40 -1.49 -13.10
C ALA A 263 7.63 -1.53 -14.01
N ALA A 264 8.75 -1.05 -13.48
CA ALA A 264 10.06 -1.09 -14.12
C ALA A 264 11.15 -1.28 -13.07
N VAL A 265 12.29 -1.83 -13.49
CA VAL A 265 13.47 -2.01 -12.62
C VAL A 265 14.67 -1.43 -13.34
N SER A 266 15.35 -0.48 -12.71
CA SER A 266 16.60 0.14 -13.18
C SER A 266 17.66 -0.05 -12.10
N GLY A 267 18.72 -0.79 -12.41
CA GLY A 267 19.75 -1.16 -11.44
C GLY A 267 19.16 -1.87 -10.21
N GLU A 268 19.44 -1.32 -9.02
CA GLU A 268 18.93 -1.81 -7.74
C GLU A 268 17.60 -1.18 -7.30
N THR A 269 16.94 -0.44 -8.20
CA THR A 269 15.71 0.30 -7.87
C THR A 269 14.52 -0.21 -8.70
N GLN A 270 13.41 -0.50 -8.05
CA GLN A 270 12.11 -0.73 -8.67
C GLN A 270 11.27 0.54 -8.63
N LEU A 271 10.71 0.92 -9.78
CA LEU A 271 9.66 1.93 -9.92
C LEU A 271 8.31 1.24 -10.08
N THR A 272 7.31 1.70 -9.33
CA THR A 272 5.91 1.34 -9.49
C THR A 272 5.06 2.59 -9.61
N ILE A 273 4.20 2.65 -10.62
CA ILE A 273 3.20 3.71 -10.79
C ILE A 273 1.83 3.06 -10.80
N ASP A 274 0.97 3.41 -9.84
CA ASP A 274 -0.44 3.03 -9.82
C ASP A 274 -1.29 4.24 -10.23
N TYR A 275 -2.06 4.10 -11.31
CA TYR A 275 -2.91 5.15 -11.87
C TYR A 275 -4.37 4.72 -11.90
N VAL A 276 -5.25 5.54 -11.34
CA VAL A 276 -6.70 5.41 -11.43
C VAL A 276 -7.23 6.68 -12.13
N PRO A 277 -7.76 6.56 -13.35
CA PRO A 277 -8.41 7.70 -14.00
C PRO A 277 -9.67 8.08 -13.25
N GLY A 278 -9.99 9.37 -13.26
CA GLY A 278 -11.15 9.87 -12.53
C GLY A 278 -12.47 9.27 -13.01
N GLY A 279 -13.29 8.78 -12.08
CA GLY A 279 -14.66 8.30 -12.32
C GLY A 279 -14.82 7.03 -13.18
N ARG A 280 -13.72 6.40 -13.65
CA ARG A 280 -13.78 5.20 -14.52
C ARG A 280 -12.64 4.22 -14.25
N ALA A 281 -12.67 3.08 -14.94
CA ALA A 281 -11.55 2.14 -14.95
C ALA A 281 -10.44 2.57 -15.92
N ALA A 282 -9.20 2.23 -15.59
CA ALA A 282 -8.06 2.37 -16.48
C ALA A 282 -8.13 1.40 -17.67
N LEU A 283 -7.86 1.93 -18.85
CA LEU A 283 -7.88 1.24 -20.14
C LEU A 283 -6.51 1.35 -20.81
N GLU A 284 -6.26 0.55 -21.84
CA GLU A 284 -5.00 0.58 -22.58
C GLU A 284 -4.67 1.98 -23.14
N ALA A 285 -5.69 2.71 -23.60
CA ALA A 285 -5.54 4.07 -24.12
C ALA A 285 -4.96 5.06 -23.09
N ASP A 286 -5.03 4.75 -21.79
CA ASP A 286 -4.42 5.57 -20.74
C ASP A 286 -2.89 5.45 -20.67
N ILE A 287 -2.29 4.47 -21.37
CA ILE A 287 -0.83 4.31 -21.41
C ILE A 287 -0.17 5.50 -22.12
N GLU A 288 -0.69 5.93 -23.27
CA GLU A 288 -0.08 7.03 -24.04
C GLU A 288 0.10 8.31 -23.22
N PRO A 289 -0.94 8.85 -22.54
CA PRO A 289 -0.77 10.02 -21.69
C PRO A 289 0.09 9.75 -20.44
N LEU A 290 0.27 8.50 -20.03
CA LEU A 290 1.18 8.12 -18.94
C LEU A 290 2.65 8.03 -19.36
N LYS A 291 2.98 7.78 -20.63
CA LYS A 291 4.38 7.61 -21.09
C LYS A 291 5.31 8.76 -20.66
N PRO A 292 4.93 10.04 -20.73
CA PRO A 292 5.78 11.14 -20.26
C PRO A 292 6.09 11.04 -18.76
N VAL A 293 5.12 10.64 -17.94
CA VAL A 293 5.31 10.42 -16.51
C VAL A 293 6.25 9.27 -16.25
N ILE A 294 6.06 8.16 -16.95
CA ILE A 294 6.89 6.96 -16.82
C ILE A 294 8.35 7.30 -17.15
N ARG A 295 8.60 7.97 -18.29
CA ARG A 295 9.96 8.40 -18.69
C ARG A 295 10.58 9.32 -17.65
N TYR A 296 9.87 10.37 -17.25
CA TYR A 296 10.39 11.35 -16.30
C TYR A 296 10.75 10.73 -14.94
N ALA A 297 9.98 9.74 -14.48
CA ALA A 297 10.27 9.01 -13.25
C ALA A 297 11.45 8.04 -13.43
N LEU A 298 11.57 7.37 -14.58
CA LEU A 298 12.68 6.49 -14.91
C LEU A 298 14.01 7.25 -15.03
N ASP A 299 14.02 8.43 -15.62
CA ASP A 299 15.21 9.30 -15.77
C ASP A 299 15.78 9.78 -14.42
N ARG A 300 15.08 9.49 -13.31
CA ARG A 300 15.45 9.85 -11.93
C ARG A 300 15.88 8.66 -11.08
N LEU A 301 15.78 7.43 -11.59
CA LEU A 301 16.27 6.23 -10.93
C LEU A 301 17.78 6.09 -11.14
#